data_AF-A0A0K2GEA9-F1
#
_entry.id   AF-A0A0K2GEA9-F1
#
_cell.length_a   1.000
_cell.length_b   1.000
_cell.length_c   1.000
_cell.angle_alpha   90.00
_cell.angle_beta   90.00
_cell.angle_gamma   90.00
#
_symmetry.space_group_name_H-M   'P 1'
#
loop_
_entity.id
_entity.type
_entity.pdbx_description
1 polymer ?
#
loop_
_entity_poly.entity_id
_entity_poly.type
_entity_poly.pdbx_seq_one_letter_code
_entity_poly.pdbx_strand_id
1 'polypeptide(L)'
;MNKKSAIPVVLLCVCLAEASPAQTSSPTVKPATAAKETAAVRNAVHAWLECIECRDEELKSVVALGDAAVPHLVAALLLGPSPASREVMRQNLFESFQSLQQYAASHTSFQFKSTQIEYIKHYMDNYIALYRTRASVALAEIGGVEAEEALHAVAGFFRPDVEREIKRSVDTIQRKAVP
;
A
#
# COMPACT_ATOMS: atom_id res chain seq x y z
N MET A 1 16.85 -17.67 -45.81
CA MET A 1 16.84 -19.16 -45.69
C MET A 1 16.05 -19.51 -44.44
N ASN A 2 14.77 -19.89 -44.61
CA ASN A 2 13.83 -20.16 -43.53
C ASN A 2 13.96 -21.60 -43.04
N LYS A 3 14.48 -21.82 -41.82
CA LYS A 3 14.48 -23.13 -41.16
C LYS A 3 13.15 -23.33 -40.44
N LYS A 4 12.33 -24.24 -40.96
CA LYS A 4 11.15 -24.78 -40.27
C LYS A 4 11.63 -25.85 -39.29
N SER A 5 11.47 -25.61 -37.99
CA SER A 5 11.66 -26.65 -36.96
C SER A 5 10.31 -27.22 -36.58
N ALA A 6 10.17 -28.54 -36.75
CA ALA A 6 9.05 -29.33 -36.29
C ALA A 6 9.17 -29.56 -34.77
N ILE A 7 8.08 -29.36 -34.04
CA ILE A 7 8.00 -29.58 -32.59
C ILE A 7 7.26 -30.90 -32.35
N PRO A 8 7.82 -31.84 -31.57
CA PRO A 8 7.17 -33.11 -31.25
C PRO A 8 6.07 -32.91 -30.21
N VAL A 9 4.90 -33.49 -30.49
CA VAL A 9 3.75 -33.57 -29.58
C VAL A 9 4.03 -34.68 -28.56
N VAL A 10 4.34 -34.30 -27.32
CA VAL A 10 4.49 -35.24 -26.20
C VAL A 10 3.13 -35.39 -25.51
N LEU A 11 2.57 -36.59 -25.60
CA LEU A 11 1.31 -37.00 -24.99
C LEU A 11 1.55 -37.25 -23.49
N LEU A 12 1.06 -36.35 -22.63
CA LEU A 12 1.18 -36.48 -21.18
C LEU A 12 0.01 -37.32 -20.63
N CYS A 13 0.34 -38.43 -19.97
CA CYS A 13 -0.59 -39.33 -19.29
C CYS A 13 -0.99 -38.73 -17.93
N VAL A 14 -2.26 -38.38 -17.76
CA VAL A 14 -2.81 -37.84 -16.52
C VAL A 14 -3.25 -38.98 -15.61
N CYS A 15 -2.53 -39.22 -14.52
CA CYS A 15 -2.99 -40.08 -13.43
C CYS A 15 -3.93 -39.28 -12.52
N LEU A 16 -5.22 -39.64 -12.53
CA LEU A 16 -6.18 -39.15 -11.53
C LEU A 16 -5.89 -39.82 -10.19
N ALA A 17 -5.48 -39.02 -9.19
CA ALA A 17 -5.44 -39.43 -7.80
C ALA A 17 -6.68 -38.85 -7.09
N GLU A 18 -7.56 -39.74 -6.61
CA GLU A 18 -8.73 -39.40 -5.79
C GLU A 18 -8.27 -38.87 -4.42
N ALA A 19 -8.46 -37.57 -4.19
CA ALA A 19 -8.27 -36.95 -2.90
C ALA A 19 -9.53 -37.12 -2.04
N SER A 20 -9.36 -37.73 -0.86
CA SER A 20 -10.39 -37.98 0.15
C SER A 20 -10.93 -36.65 0.72
N PRO A 21 -12.26 -36.47 0.89
CA PRO A 21 -12.84 -35.24 1.39
C PRO A 21 -12.63 -35.16 2.91
N ALA A 22 -11.54 -34.52 3.34
CA ALA A 22 -11.37 -34.12 4.74
C ALA A 22 -12.44 -33.07 5.08
N GLN A 23 -13.43 -33.48 5.88
CA GLN A 23 -14.47 -32.63 6.43
C GLN A 23 -13.83 -31.51 7.26
N THR A 24 -13.71 -30.34 6.66
CA THR A 24 -13.28 -29.13 7.34
C THR A 24 -14.49 -28.60 8.10
N SER A 25 -14.57 -28.89 9.39
CA SER A 25 -15.57 -28.28 10.27
C SER A 25 -15.25 -26.80 10.42
N SER A 26 -15.87 -25.98 9.56
CA SER A 26 -15.77 -24.51 9.65
C SER A 26 -16.35 -24.05 11.00
N PRO A 27 -15.59 -23.33 11.83
CA PRO A 27 -16.14 -22.73 13.04
C PRO A 27 -17.17 -21.66 12.65
N THR A 28 -18.40 -21.82 13.13
CA THR A 28 -19.50 -20.86 12.97
C THR A 28 -19.24 -19.62 13.81
N VAL A 29 -18.38 -18.72 13.32
CA VAL A 29 -18.16 -17.41 13.94
C VAL A 29 -19.38 -16.53 13.67
N LYS A 30 -19.95 -15.95 14.74
CA LYS A 30 -21.14 -15.11 14.70
C LYS A 30 -20.85 -13.86 13.83
N PRO A 31 -21.57 -13.61 12.72
CA PRO A 31 -21.17 -12.64 11.69
C PRO A 31 -21.09 -11.16 12.13
N ALA A 32 -21.85 -10.78 13.15
CA ALA A 32 -22.00 -9.37 13.53
C ALA A 32 -20.78 -8.79 14.26
N THR A 33 -20.02 -9.61 14.99
CA THR A 33 -18.82 -9.16 15.71
C THR A 33 -17.63 -9.00 14.77
N ALA A 34 -17.47 -9.92 13.81
CA ALA A 34 -16.40 -9.88 12.81
C ALA A 34 -16.44 -8.59 11.96
N ALA A 35 -17.63 -8.17 11.50
CA ALA A 35 -17.76 -6.96 10.68
C ALA A 35 -17.34 -5.67 11.43
N LYS A 36 -17.64 -5.59 12.73
CA LYS A 36 -17.27 -4.43 13.56
C LYS A 36 -15.76 -4.39 13.81
N GLU A 37 -15.15 -5.54 14.05
CA GLU A 37 -13.70 -5.67 14.22
C GLU A 37 -12.95 -5.23 12.97
N THR A 38 -13.38 -5.66 11.78
CA THR A 38 -12.76 -5.21 10.52
C THR A 38 -12.89 -3.71 10.30
N ALA A 39 -14.00 -3.09 10.71
CA ALA A 39 -14.16 -1.64 10.60
C ALA A 39 -13.20 -0.88 11.52
N ALA A 40 -12.99 -1.35 12.76
CA ALA A 40 -12.05 -0.75 13.69
C ALA A 40 -10.60 -0.84 13.18
N VAL A 41 -10.20 -2.01 12.66
CA VAL A 41 -8.88 -2.21 12.05
C VAL A 41 -8.66 -1.26 10.87
N ARG A 42 -9.63 -1.20 9.94
CA ARG A 42 -9.54 -0.28 8.79
C ARG A 42 -9.40 1.16 9.22
N ASN A 43 -10.14 1.60 10.22
CA ASN A 43 -10.10 2.98 10.70
C ASN A 43 -8.75 3.33 11.33
N ALA A 44 -8.17 2.42 12.12
CA ALA A 44 -6.85 2.62 12.72
C ALA A 44 -5.74 2.68 11.65
N VAL A 45 -5.77 1.77 10.66
CA VAL A 45 -4.84 1.80 9.53
C VAL A 45 -5.00 3.08 8.71
N HIS A 46 -6.23 3.47 8.41
CA HIS A 46 -6.52 4.72 7.70
C HIS A 46 -5.98 5.94 8.46
N ALA A 47 -6.21 6.01 9.77
CA ALA A 47 -5.72 7.11 10.60
C ALA A 47 -4.19 7.22 10.55
N TRP A 48 -3.47 6.09 10.63
CA TRP A 48 -2.01 6.07 10.45
C TRP A 48 -1.59 6.56 9.06
N LEU A 49 -2.23 6.04 8.01
CA LEU A 49 -1.85 6.34 6.62
C LEU A 49 -2.08 7.81 6.25
N GLU A 50 -3.15 8.45 6.75
CA GLU A 50 -3.52 9.83 6.39
C GLU A 50 -3.08 10.91 7.39
N CYS A 51 -2.51 10.51 8.51
CA CYS A 51 -2.16 11.42 9.57
C CYS A 51 -1.19 12.55 9.11
N ILE A 52 -1.39 13.79 9.56
CA ILE A 52 -0.54 14.93 9.16
C ILE A 52 0.64 15.09 10.12
N GLU A 53 0.37 15.01 11.43
CA GLU A 53 1.35 15.15 12.51
C GLU A 53 1.44 13.85 13.31
N CYS A 54 2.06 12.83 12.70
CA CYS A 54 2.03 11.51 13.29
C CYS A 54 2.92 11.44 14.50
N ARG A 55 2.30 11.06 15.61
CA ARG A 55 2.97 10.71 16.84
C ARG A 55 3.28 9.22 16.77
N ASP A 56 4.26 8.81 17.56
CA ASP A 56 4.62 7.39 17.68
C ASP A 56 3.42 6.53 18.13
N GLU A 57 2.40 7.14 18.75
CA GLU A 57 1.19 6.48 19.23
C GLU A 57 0.25 5.97 18.13
N GLU A 58 0.14 6.64 16.98
CA GLU A 58 -0.68 6.11 15.87
C GLU A 58 -0.06 4.86 15.26
N LEU A 59 1.27 4.83 15.10
CA LEU A 59 1.98 3.64 14.64
C LEU A 59 1.84 2.49 15.65
N LYS A 60 2.05 2.76 16.94
CA LYS A 60 1.87 1.75 18.00
C LYS A 60 0.46 1.16 17.99
N SER A 61 -0.55 1.98 17.73
CA SER A 61 -1.95 1.53 17.63
C SER A 61 -2.15 0.55 16.47
N VAL A 62 -1.52 0.80 15.32
CA VAL A 62 -1.58 -0.14 14.17
C VAL A 62 -0.77 -1.40 14.45
N VAL A 63 0.42 -1.28 15.06
CA VAL A 63 1.26 -2.42 15.42
C VAL A 63 0.56 -3.34 16.42
N ALA A 64 -0.18 -2.78 17.37
CA ALA A 64 -0.96 -3.54 18.35
C ALA A 64 -2.09 -4.39 17.72
N LEU A 65 -2.50 -4.10 16.47
CA LEU A 65 -3.46 -4.92 15.73
C LEU A 65 -2.81 -6.16 15.11
N GLY A 66 -1.48 -6.18 14.96
CA GLY A 66 -0.72 -7.30 14.41
C GLY A 66 -1.21 -7.76 13.04
N ASP A 67 -1.36 -9.06 12.88
CA ASP A 67 -1.75 -9.73 11.63
C ASP A 67 -3.07 -9.22 11.06
N ALA A 68 -4.00 -8.75 11.90
CA ALA A 68 -5.28 -8.21 11.42
C ALA A 68 -5.10 -6.97 10.54
N ALA A 69 -4.04 -6.18 10.75
CA ALA A 69 -3.75 -4.99 9.96
C ALA A 69 -3.01 -5.29 8.64
N VAL A 70 -2.31 -6.42 8.54
CA VAL A 70 -1.40 -6.74 7.43
C VAL A 70 -2.11 -6.65 6.07
N PRO A 71 -3.29 -7.27 5.83
CA PRO A 71 -3.95 -7.21 4.51
C PRO A 71 -4.28 -5.77 4.07
N HIS A 72 -4.62 -4.90 5.02
CA HIS A 72 -4.93 -3.50 4.74
C HIS A 72 -3.67 -2.70 4.40
N LEU A 73 -2.57 -2.95 5.10
CA LEU A 73 -1.29 -2.32 4.82
C LEU A 73 -0.68 -2.80 3.49
N VAL A 74 -0.80 -4.09 3.17
CA VAL A 74 -0.39 -4.64 1.88
C VAL A 74 -1.17 -3.98 0.73
N ALA A 75 -2.49 -3.83 0.87
CA ALA A 75 -3.30 -3.13 -0.11
C ALA A 75 -2.84 -1.67 -0.30
N ALA A 76 -2.53 -0.95 0.78
CA ALA A 76 -2.03 0.41 0.72
C ALA A 76 -0.62 0.49 0.10
N LEU A 77 0.27 -0.47 0.36
CA LEU A 77 1.59 -0.55 -0.23
C LEU A 77 1.52 -0.73 -1.76
N LEU A 78 0.65 -1.64 -2.22
CA LEU A 78 0.49 -1.94 -3.65
C LEU A 78 -0.23 -0.81 -4.39
N LEU A 79 -1.43 -0.46 -3.90
CA LEU A 79 -2.38 0.38 -4.63
C LEU A 79 -2.30 1.86 -4.25
N GLY A 80 -1.67 2.20 -3.12
CA GLY A 80 -1.68 3.54 -2.56
C GLY A 80 -3.04 3.90 -1.94
N PRO A 81 -3.39 5.20 -1.90
CA PRO A 81 -4.68 5.67 -1.41
C PRO A 81 -5.84 5.15 -2.27
N SER A 82 -7.02 5.00 -1.65
CA SER A 82 -8.23 4.56 -2.36
C SER A 82 -8.60 5.51 -3.51
N PRO A 83 -9.28 5.03 -4.58
CA PRO A 83 -9.72 5.91 -5.66
C PRO A 83 -10.53 7.13 -5.20
N ALA A 84 -11.41 6.94 -4.22
CA ALA A 84 -12.19 8.03 -3.64
C ALA A 84 -11.29 9.05 -2.91
N SER A 85 -10.33 8.59 -2.10
CA SER A 85 -9.41 9.49 -1.40
C SER A 85 -8.50 10.25 -2.38
N ARG A 86 -8.02 9.58 -3.44
CA ARG A 86 -7.26 10.25 -4.51
C ARG A 86 -8.06 11.35 -5.20
N GLU A 87 -9.34 11.14 -5.46
CA GLU A 87 -10.19 12.15 -6.09
C GLU A 87 -10.42 13.34 -5.15
N VAL A 88 -10.69 13.10 -3.87
CA VAL A 88 -10.81 14.17 -2.86
C VAL A 88 -9.52 14.99 -2.80
N MET A 89 -8.36 14.35 -2.70
CA MET A 89 -7.07 15.04 -2.69
C MET A 89 -6.84 15.84 -3.98
N ARG A 90 -7.19 15.27 -5.14
CA ARG A 90 -7.04 15.95 -6.44
C ARG A 90 -7.89 17.23 -6.51
N GLN A 91 -9.11 17.19 -5.99
CA GLN A 91 -9.99 18.37 -5.95
C GLN A 91 -9.45 19.43 -4.99
N ASN A 92 -8.99 19.04 -3.80
CA ASN A 92 -8.36 19.97 -2.85
C ASN A 92 -7.12 20.65 -3.46
N LEU A 93 -6.29 19.90 -4.20
CA LEU A 93 -5.14 20.46 -4.91
C LEU A 93 -5.54 21.42 -6.05
N PHE A 94 -6.63 21.12 -6.74
CA PHE A 94 -7.17 22.01 -7.77
C PHE A 94 -7.64 23.34 -7.16
N GLU A 95 -8.40 23.29 -6.07
CA GLU A 95 -8.86 24.49 -5.35
C GLU A 95 -7.68 25.30 -4.80
N SER A 96 -6.69 24.63 -4.20
CA SER A 96 -5.47 25.27 -3.69
C SER A 96 -4.68 25.97 -4.81
N PHE A 97 -4.57 25.34 -5.99
CA PHE A 97 -3.95 25.96 -7.16
C PHE A 97 -4.69 27.24 -7.59
N GLN A 98 -6.02 27.22 -7.62
CA GLN A 98 -6.81 28.40 -7.95
C GLN A 98 -6.58 29.55 -6.95
N SER A 99 -6.53 29.26 -5.66
CA SER A 99 -6.20 30.26 -4.63
C SER A 99 -4.79 30.84 -4.81
N LEU A 100 -3.80 30.01 -5.14
CA LEU A 100 -2.43 30.47 -5.40
C LEU A 100 -2.35 31.40 -6.62
N GLN A 101 -3.11 31.11 -7.68
CA GLN A 101 -3.17 31.97 -8.86
C GLN A 101 -3.81 33.33 -8.56
N GLN A 102 -4.88 33.35 -7.77
CA GLN A 102 -5.51 34.60 -7.32
C GLN A 102 -4.57 35.43 -6.44
N TYR A 103 -3.82 34.76 -5.57
CA TYR A 103 -2.81 35.39 -4.73
C TYR A 103 -1.69 36.02 -5.59
N ALA A 104 -1.17 35.28 -6.57
CA ALA A 104 -0.16 35.78 -7.50
C ALA A 104 -0.64 36.98 -8.33
N ALA A 105 -1.91 37.00 -8.74
CA ALA A 105 -2.48 38.13 -9.47
C ALA A 105 -2.55 39.42 -8.63
N SER A 106 -2.66 39.30 -7.30
CA SER A 106 -2.76 40.44 -6.37
C SER A 106 -1.43 40.83 -5.71
N HIS A 107 -0.37 40.03 -5.87
CA HIS A 107 0.92 40.24 -5.21
C HIS A 107 2.08 40.16 -6.22
N THR A 108 2.50 41.31 -6.74
CA THR A 108 3.55 41.38 -7.79
C THR A 108 4.91 40.81 -7.38
N SER A 109 5.20 40.73 -6.08
CA SER A 109 6.40 40.09 -5.53
C SER A 109 6.36 38.57 -5.55
N PHE A 110 5.17 37.96 -5.69
CA PHE A 110 4.99 36.52 -5.72
C PHE A 110 4.73 36.04 -7.15
N GLN A 111 5.61 35.18 -7.66
CA GLN A 111 5.46 34.56 -8.98
C GLN A 111 5.26 33.06 -8.83
N PHE A 112 4.09 32.58 -9.23
CA PHE A 112 3.80 31.16 -9.29
C PHE A 112 4.01 30.65 -10.72
N LYS A 113 4.96 29.73 -10.91
CA LYS A 113 5.46 29.33 -12.23
C LYS A 113 4.96 27.96 -12.71
N SER A 114 4.28 27.19 -11.86
CA SER A 114 3.81 25.86 -12.22
C SER A 114 2.47 25.92 -12.95
N THR A 115 2.29 25.05 -13.95
CA THR A 115 0.95 24.81 -14.50
C THR A 115 0.09 24.01 -13.52
N GLN A 116 -1.22 24.03 -13.72
CA GLN A 116 -2.15 23.25 -12.89
C GLN A 116 -1.86 21.74 -12.94
N ILE A 117 -1.55 21.23 -14.14
CA ILE A 117 -1.26 19.82 -14.35
C ILE A 117 0.01 19.41 -13.59
N GLU A 118 1.09 20.21 -13.70
CA GLU A 118 2.34 19.94 -13.00
C GLU A 118 2.18 20.01 -11.48
N TYR A 119 1.46 21.02 -10.98
CA TYR A 119 1.17 21.17 -9.56
C TYR A 119 0.43 19.95 -9.02
N ILE A 120 -0.73 19.62 -9.60
CA ILE A 120 -1.55 18.49 -9.15
C ILE A 120 -0.75 17.19 -9.24
N LYS A 121 -0.05 16.94 -10.36
CA LYS A 121 0.76 15.74 -10.55
C LYS A 121 1.82 15.61 -9.46
N HIS A 122 2.59 16.67 -9.19
CA HIS A 122 3.64 16.66 -8.18
C HIS A 122 3.11 16.27 -6.80
N TYR A 123 2.03 16.91 -6.35
CA TYR A 123 1.47 16.63 -5.02
C TYR A 123 0.76 15.28 -4.94
N MET A 124 0.11 14.83 -6.00
CA MET A 124 -0.49 13.48 -6.06
C MET A 124 0.58 12.39 -6.01
N ASP A 125 1.70 12.57 -6.72
CA ASP A 125 2.82 11.62 -6.67
C ASP A 125 3.40 11.52 -5.25
N ASN A 126 3.47 12.64 -4.53
CA ASN A 126 3.92 12.67 -3.13
C ASN A 126 2.90 12.04 -2.18
N TYR A 127 1.61 12.27 -2.40
CA TYR A 127 0.54 11.68 -1.60
C TYR A 127 0.53 10.14 -1.70
N ILE A 128 0.71 9.60 -2.90
CA ILE A 128 0.84 8.15 -3.12
C ILE A 128 2.12 7.61 -2.48
N ALA A 129 3.25 8.31 -2.66
CA ALA A 129 4.52 7.90 -2.07
C ALA A 129 4.43 7.84 -0.54
N LEU A 130 3.80 8.83 0.10
CA LEU A 130 3.60 8.87 1.55
C LEU A 130 2.84 7.65 2.06
N TYR A 131 1.74 7.28 1.40
CA TYR A 131 0.95 6.10 1.73
C TYR A 131 1.79 4.82 1.70
N ARG A 132 2.59 4.63 0.64
CA ARG A 132 3.44 3.45 0.47
C ARG A 132 4.53 3.38 1.52
N THR A 133 5.21 4.49 1.78
CA THR A 133 6.22 4.61 2.84
C THR A 133 5.63 4.28 4.21
N ARG A 134 4.46 4.80 4.55
CA ARG A 134 3.81 4.51 5.84
C ARG A 134 3.35 3.07 5.97
N ALA A 135 2.85 2.50 4.87
CA ALA A 135 2.49 1.09 4.83
C ALA A 135 3.72 0.19 5.04
N SER A 136 4.85 0.50 4.37
CA SER A 136 6.07 -0.30 4.52
C SER A 136 6.65 -0.22 5.93
N VAL A 137 6.60 0.96 6.57
CA VAL A 137 7.04 1.13 7.97
C VAL A 137 6.16 0.29 8.91
N ALA A 138 4.84 0.38 8.80
CA ALA A 138 3.94 -0.38 9.66
C ALA A 138 4.08 -1.91 9.47
N LEU A 139 4.22 -2.37 8.22
CA LEU A 139 4.50 -3.78 7.92
C LEU A 139 5.80 -4.25 8.56
N ALA A 140 6.86 -3.44 8.52
CA ALA A 140 8.13 -3.78 9.18
C ALA A 140 8.04 -3.77 10.71
N GLU A 141 7.20 -2.91 11.26
CA GLU A 141 6.99 -2.87 12.70
C GLU A 141 6.21 -4.09 13.21
N ILE A 142 5.20 -4.53 12.46
CA ILE A 142 4.43 -5.75 12.73
C ILE A 142 5.30 -7.00 12.51
N GLY A 143 6.03 -7.07 11.40
CA GLY A 143 6.83 -8.23 11.01
C GLY A 143 5.99 -9.40 10.52
N GLY A 144 6.58 -10.60 10.57
CA GLY A 144 5.96 -11.84 10.07
C GLY A 144 6.23 -12.11 8.60
N VAL A 145 6.01 -13.37 8.20
CA VAL A 145 6.32 -13.87 6.84
C VAL A 145 5.52 -13.11 5.78
N GLU A 146 4.22 -12.90 6.00
CA GLU A 146 3.36 -12.21 5.04
C GLU A 146 3.79 -10.75 4.82
N ALA A 147 4.19 -10.05 5.88
CA ALA A 147 4.69 -8.68 5.77
C ALA A 147 6.01 -8.60 5.01
N GLU A 148 6.94 -9.54 5.28
CA GLU A 148 8.21 -9.64 4.56
C GLU A 148 8.00 -9.94 3.07
N GLU A 149 7.16 -10.93 2.75
CA GLU A 149 6.82 -11.28 1.37
C GLU A 149 6.21 -10.10 0.62
N ALA A 150 5.28 -9.37 1.25
CA ALA A 150 4.66 -8.20 0.63
C ALA A 150 5.67 -7.08 0.32
N LEU A 151 6.64 -6.83 1.21
CA LEU A 151 7.69 -5.85 0.99
C LEU A 151 8.63 -6.27 -0.14
N HIS A 152 8.99 -7.55 -0.23
CA HIS A 152 9.82 -8.08 -1.31
C HIS A 152 9.12 -8.05 -2.66
N ALA A 153 7.82 -8.34 -2.71
CA ALA A 153 7.03 -8.38 -3.94
C ALA A 153 6.99 -7.03 -4.68
N VAL A 154 7.23 -5.92 -3.98
CA VAL A 154 7.20 -4.57 -4.55
C VAL A 154 8.58 -3.92 -4.75
N ALA A 155 9.66 -4.64 -4.48
CA ALA A 155 11.01 -4.12 -4.63
C ALA A 155 11.33 -3.77 -6.10
N GLY A 156 11.83 -2.56 -6.34
CA GLY A 156 12.24 -2.11 -7.69
C GLY A 156 11.11 -1.53 -8.57
N PHE A 157 9.89 -1.42 -8.06
CA PHE A 157 8.74 -0.93 -8.83
C PHE A 157 8.39 0.56 -8.58
N PHE A 158 9.02 1.20 -7.61
CA PHE A 158 8.55 2.49 -7.08
C PHE A 158 9.57 3.61 -7.24
N ARG A 159 9.18 4.81 -6.79
CA ARG A 159 10.09 5.96 -6.75
C ARG A 159 11.29 5.63 -5.83
N PRO A 160 12.50 6.16 -6.13
CA PRO A 160 13.70 5.83 -5.35
C PRO A 160 13.62 6.13 -3.85
N ASP A 161 12.81 7.10 -3.43
CA ASP A 161 12.57 7.41 -2.01
C ASP A 161 11.74 6.34 -1.32
N VAL A 162 10.67 5.86 -1.96
CA VAL A 162 9.83 4.76 -1.48
C VAL A 162 10.64 3.45 -1.44
N GLU A 163 11.46 3.19 -2.46
CA GLU A 163 12.31 1.99 -2.50
C GLU A 163 13.34 1.94 -1.37
N ARG A 164 13.95 3.09 -1.04
CA ARG A 164 14.86 3.17 0.11
C ARG A 164 14.16 2.82 1.41
N GLU A 165 12.91 3.28 1.59
CA GLU A 165 12.17 2.95 2.80
C GLU A 165 11.76 1.47 2.82
N ILE A 166 11.30 0.90 1.71
CA ILE A 166 10.98 -0.53 1.62
C ILE A 166 12.21 -1.38 1.97
N LYS A 167 13.39 -1.02 1.46
CA LYS A 167 14.65 -1.70 1.80
C LYS A 167 14.91 -1.64 3.31
N ARG A 168 14.79 -0.46 3.92
CA ARG A 168 14.95 -0.30 5.38
C ARG A 168 13.93 -1.14 6.15
N SER A 169 12.69 -1.17 5.69
CA SER A 169 11.60 -1.98 6.26
C SER A 169 11.94 -3.48 6.25
N VAL A 170 12.43 -4.00 5.12
CA VAL A 170 12.92 -5.40 5.03
C VAL A 170 14.05 -5.65 6.02
N ASP A 171 15.07 -4.78 6.04
CA ASP A 171 16.20 -4.93 6.97
C ASP A 171 15.72 -4.92 8.44
N THR A 172 14.67 -4.17 8.77
CA THR A 172 14.06 -4.13 10.11
C THR A 172 13.42 -5.46 10.49
N ILE A 173 12.64 -6.08 9.59
CA ILE A 173 12.05 -7.41 9.85
C ILE A 173 13.14 -8.44 10.10
N GLN A 174 14.17 -8.46 9.24
CA GLN A 174 15.26 -9.43 9.33
C GLN A 174 16.04 -9.31 10.64
N ARG A 175 16.27 -8.08 11.14
CA ARG A 175 16.91 -7.87 12.45
C ARG A 175 16.05 -8.36 13.61
N LYS A 176 14.72 -8.24 13.52
CA LYS A 176 13.79 -8.71 14.55
C LYS A 176 13.64 -10.24 14.57
N ALA A 177 13.93 -10.90 13.45
CA ALA A 177 13.83 -12.35 13.32
C ALA A 177 15.03 -13.12 13.92
N VAL A 178 16.11 -12.44 14.31
CA VAL A 178 17.26 -13.06 14.97
C VAL A 178 16.98 -13.18 16.48
N PRO A 179 16.92 -14.41 17.04
CA PRO A 179 16.65 -14.65 18.45
C PRO A 179 17.82 -14.27 19.38
#